data_AF-V4NU33-F1
#
_entry.id   AF-V4NU33-F1
#
_cell.length_a   1.000
_cell.length_b   1.000
_cell.length_c   1.000
_cell.angle_alpha   90.00
_cell.angle_beta   90.00
_cell.angle_gamma   90.00
#
_symmetry.space_group_name_H-M   'P 1'
#
loop_
_entity.id
_entity.type
_entity.pdbx_description
1 polymer ?
#
loop_
_entity_poly.entity_id
_entity_poly.type
_entity_poly.pdbx_seq_one_letter_code
_entity_poly.pdbx_strand_id
1 'polypeptide(L)'
;MSDDLRDLEAWLDERLMSYASDFGVEREIEHVLAVAISELLDDLTGEDITRIDAYVRRTLAIFNVDPVDYDAILNGFIRAIMAARRSRADLYRLFNEQA
;
A
#
# COMPACT_ATOMS: atom_id res chain seq x y z
N MET A 1 -4.18 -12.32 13.76
CA MET A 1 -4.97 -11.29 13.04
C MET A 1 -4.50 -9.87 13.35
N SER A 2 -4.37 -9.45 14.61
CA SER A 2 -3.76 -8.13 14.93
C SER A 2 -2.24 -8.12 14.80
N ASP A 3 -1.58 -9.28 14.94
CA ASP A 3 -0.11 -9.38 14.89
C ASP A 3 0.40 -9.32 13.45
N ASP A 4 -0.18 -10.09 12.52
CA ASP A 4 0.25 -10.09 11.10
C ASP A 4 0.20 -8.71 10.43
N LEU A 5 -0.80 -7.88 10.76
CA LEU A 5 -0.91 -6.52 10.21
C LEU A 5 0.10 -5.56 10.86
N ARG A 6 0.37 -5.71 12.15
CA ARG A 6 1.36 -4.90 12.86
C ARG A 6 2.78 -5.24 12.42
N ASP A 7 3.05 -6.51 12.18
CA ASP A 7 4.34 -6.98 11.68
C ASP A 7 4.57 -6.46 10.25
N LEU A 8 3.53 -6.46 9.42
CA LEU A 8 3.57 -5.85 8.09
C LEU A 8 3.78 -4.33 8.15
N GLU A 9 3.05 -3.64 9.02
CA GLU A 9 3.19 -2.18 9.19
C GLU A 9 4.60 -1.81 9.65
N ALA A 10 5.16 -2.53 10.63
CA ALA A 10 6.52 -2.32 11.11
C ALA A 10 7.58 -2.62 10.02
N TRP A 11 7.40 -3.70 9.26
CA TRP A 11 8.30 -4.02 8.15
C TRP A 11 8.24 -2.96 7.04
N LEU A 12 7.04 -2.48 6.69
CA LEU A 12 6.87 -1.42 5.70
C LEU A 12 7.49 -0.10 6.15
N ASP A 13 7.25 0.30 7.41
CA ASP A 13 7.81 1.51 7.98
C ASP A 13 9.34 1.51 7.92
N GLU A 14 9.97 0.41 8.34
CA GLU A 14 11.43 0.23 8.27
C GLU A 14 11.94 0.36 6.82
N ARG A 15 11.26 -0.27 5.85
CA ARG A 15 11.66 -0.23 4.44
C ARG A 15 11.46 1.14 3.82
N LEU A 16 10.34 1.79 4.06
CA LEU A 16 10.03 3.12 3.50
C LEU A 16 10.95 4.20 4.10
N MET A 17 11.22 4.13 5.40
CA MET A 17 12.16 5.05 6.06
C MET A 17 13.59 4.95 5.51
N SER A 18 14.00 3.78 5.02
CA SER A 18 15.32 3.62 4.37
C SER A 18 15.45 4.44 3.08
N TYR A 19 14.34 4.84 2.47
CA TYR A 19 14.29 5.64 1.26
C TYR A 19 13.99 7.12 1.54
N ALA A 20 13.72 7.50 2.79
CA ALA A 20 13.24 8.82 3.15
C ALA A 20 14.15 10.00 2.75
N SER A 21 15.45 9.73 2.60
CA SER A 21 16.48 10.71 2.23
C SER A 21 16.87 10.70 0.76
N ASP A 22 16.37 9.74 -0.03
CA ASP A 22 16.91 9.41 -1.34
C ASP A 22 15.99 9.91 -2.45
N PHE A 23 16.56 10.59 -3.43
CA PHE A 23 15.84 11.05 -4.62
C PHE A 23 15.75 9.94 -5.67
N GLY A 24 14.58 9.77 -6.29
CA GLY A 24 14.40 8.81 -7.39
C GLY A 24 14.15 7.36 -6.96
N VAL A 25 13.59 7.16 -5.75
CA VAL A 25 13.33 5.87 -5.11
C VAL A 25 11.92 5.32 -5.38
N GLU A 26 11.18 5.91 -6.31
CA GLU A 26 9.78 5.55 -6.55
C GLU A 26 9.63 4.07 -6.95
N ARG A 27 10.58 3.54 -7.74
CA ARG A 27 10.57 2.13 -8.14
C ARG A 27 10.86 1.19 -6.98
N GLU A 28 11.73 1.60 -6.07
CA GLU A 28 12.09 0.85 -4.88
C GLU A 28 10.90 0.79 -3.91
N ILE A 29 10.20 1.91 -3.73
CA ILE A 29 8.94 1.98 -2.97
C ILE A 29 7.87 1.11 -3.63
N GLU A 30 7.66 1.21 -4.95
CA GLU A 30 6.73 0.34 -5.69
C GLU A 30 7.06 -1.15 -5.48
N HIS A 31 8.34 -1.51 -5.53
CA HIS A 31 8.78 -2.88 -5.32
C HIS A 31 8.48 -3.38 -3.90
N VAL A 32 8.79 -2.58 -2.87
CA VAL A 32 8.51 -2.93 -1.47
C VAL A 32 7.01 -3.16 -1.25
N LEU A 33 6.16 -2.30 -1.82
CA LEU A 33 4.71 -2.42 -1.69
C LEU A 33 4.19 -3.65 -2.43
N ALA A 34 4.71 -3.96 -3.63
CA ALA A 34 4.35 -5.17 -4.37
C ALA A 34 4.74 -6.47 -3.63
N VAL A 35 5.89 -6.48 -2.95
CA VAL A 35 6.32 -7.59 -2.09
C VAL A 35 5.36 -7.75 -0.92
N ALA A 36 5.00 -6.66 -0.23
CA ALA A 36 4.01 -6.69 0.85
C ALA A 36 2.65 -7.26 0.42
N ILE A 37 2.15 -6.89 -0.77
CA ILE A 37 0.90 -7.48 -1.30
C ILE A 37 1.09 -8.98 -1.57
N SER A 38 2.27 -9.38 -2.04
CA SER A 38 2.58 -10.79 -2.34
C SER A 38 2.66 -11.66 -1.07
N GLU A 39 3.09 -11.11 0.06
CA GLU A 39 3.05 -11.83 1.34
C GLU A 39 1.62 -12.01 1.87
N LEU A 40 0.69 -11.18 1.43
CA LEU A 40 -0.73 -11.24 1.81
C LEU A 40 -1.61 -12.08 0.86
N LEU A 41 -1.01 -12.79 -0.11
CA LEU A 41 -1.73 -13.53 -1.16
C LEU A 41 -2.71 -14.57 -0.64
N ASP A 42 -2.41 -15.23 0.48
CA ASP A 42 -3.29 -16.25 1.06
C ASP A 42 -4.64 -15.66 1.51
N ASP A 43 -4.69 -14.34 1.76
CA ASP A 43 -5.88 -13.62 2.21
C ASP A 43 -6.54 -12.76 1.11
N LEU A 44 -5.94 -12.65 -0.07
CA LEU A 44 -6.34 -11.71 -1.12
C LEU A 44 -6.60 -12.41 -2.46
N THR A 45 -7.70 -12.07 -3.12
CA THR A 45 -7.96 -12.59 -4.47
C THR A 45 -7.12 -11.84 -5.52
N GLY A 46 -6.92 -12.47 -6.69
CA GLY A 46 -6.26 -11.85 -7.85
C GLY A 46 -6.75 -10.44 -8.20
N GLU A 47 -8.05 -10.22 -8.01
CA GLU A 47 -8.72 -8.95 -8.25
C GLU A 47 -8.39 -7.89 -7.20
N ASP A 48 -8.27 -8.29 -5.93
CA ASP A 48 -7.93 -7.40 -4.81
C ASP A 48 -6.48 -6.90 -4.96
N ILE A 49 -5.55 -7.78 -5.34
CA ILE A 49 -4.14 -7.45 -5.63
C ILE A 49 -4.05 -6.40 -6.73
N THR A 50 -4.74 -6.63 -7.85
CA THR A 50 -4.71 -5.73 -9.01
C THR A 50 -5.20 -4.33 -8.63
N ARG A 51 -6.23 -4.24 -7.77
CA ARG A 51 -6.75 -2.95 -7.31
C ARG A 51 -5.86 -2.26 -6.30
N ILE A 52 -5.28 -3.00 -5.35
CA ILE A 52 -4.34 -2.43 -4.39
C ILE A 52 -3.10 -1.89 -5.13
N ASP A 53 -2.57 -2.63 -6.11
CA ASP A 53 -1.45 -2.17 -6.95
C ASP A 53 -1.82 -0.89 -7.73
N ALA A 54 -3.01 -0.85 -8.34
CA ALA A 54 -3.50 0.34 -9.05
C ALA A 54 -3.65 1.56 -8.12
N TYR A 55 -4.17 1.36 -6.91
CA TYR A 55 -4.31 2.41 -5.90
C TYR A 55 -2.96 2.93 -5.42
N VAL A 56 -2.01 2.04 -5.15
CA VAL A 56 -0.64 2.39 -4.77
C VAL A 56 0.01 3.24 -5.86
N ARG A 57 -0.01 2.77 -7.11
CA ARG A 57 0.56 3.53 -8.24
C ARG A 57 -0.08 4.91 -8.40
N ARG A 58 -1.40 5.01 -8.23
CA ARG A 58 -2.11 6.30 -8.26
C ARG A 58 -1.68 7.22 -7.12
N THR A 59 -1.50 6.66 -5.91
CA THR A 59 -1.07 7.38 -4.73
C THR A 59 0.36 7.90 -4.91
N LEU A 60 1.27 7.06 -5.38
CA LEU A 60 2.65 7.43 -5.71
C LEU A 60 2.72 8.47 -6.84
N ALA A 61 1.87 8.37 -7.85
CA ALA A 61 1.79 9.36 -8.93
C ALA A 61 1.32 10.75 -8.44
N ILE A 62 0.52 10.81 -7.37
CA ILE A 62 0.12 12.06 -6.72
C ILE A 62 1.28 12.65 -5.91
N PHE A 63 2.16 11.80 -5.36
CA PHE A 63 3.33 12.18 -4.55
C PHE A 63 4.60 12.42 -5.35
N ASN A 64 4.48 12.77 -6.64
CA ASN A 64 5.59 13.22 -7.49
C ASN A 64 6.07 14.64 -7.13
N VAL A 65 6.03 14.98 -5.83
CA VAL A 65 6.31 16.29 -5.25
C VAL A 65 7.45 16.07 -4.25
N ASP A 66 8.56 16.78 -4.44
CA ASP A 66 9.66 16.81 -3.49
C ASP A 66 9.25 17.66 -2.27
N PRO A 67 9.23 17.12 -1.03
CA PRO A 67 9.61 15.77 -0.61
C PRO A 67 8.44 14.75 -0.62
N VAL A 68 8.76 13.47 -0.82
CA VAL A 68 7.81 12.34 -0.78
C VAL A 68 7.21 12.20 0.63
N ASP A 69 5.88 12.08 0.73
CA ASP A 69 5.13 11.91 1.99
C ASP A 69 4.98 10.41 2.33
N TYR A 70 6.00 9.84 2.97
CA TYR A 70 6.08 8.43 3.34
C TYR A 70 4.99 7.99 4.30
N ASP A 71 4.65 8.82 5.28
CA ASP A 71 3.59 8.56 6.25
C ASP A 71 2.24 8.41 5.54
N ALA A 72 1.96 9.25 4.55
CA ALA A 72 0.73 9.14 3.77
C ALA A 72 0.69 7.87 2.92
N ILE A 73 1.81 7.44 2.34
CA ILE A 73 1.92 6.19 1.57
C ILE A 73 1.64 4.99 2.46
N LEU A 74 2.30 4.90 3.63
CA LEU A 74 2.11 3.82 4.60
C LEU A 74 0.65 3.74 5.06
N ASN A 75 0.09 4.87 5.51
CA ASN A 75 -1.29 4.94 5.98
C ASN A 75 -2.31 4.58 4.89
N GLY A 76 -2.08 5.02 3.65
CA GLY A 76 -2.91 4.69 2.50
C GLY A 76 -2.90 3.19 2.19
N PHE A 77 -1.71 2.59 2.20
CA PHE A 77 -1.51 1.17 1.93
C PHE A 77 -2.17 0.28 2.98
N ILE A 78 -1.94 0.55 4.27
CA ILE A 78 -2.56 -0.21 5.38
C ILE A 78 -4.08 -0.09 5.34
N ARG A 79 -4.63 1.10 5.06
CA ARG A 79 -6.07 1.30 4.90
C ARG A 79 -6.65 0.47 3.75
N ALA A 80 -5.95 0.40 2.61
CA ALA A 80 -6.38 -0.41 1.47
C ALA A 80 -6.41 -1.91 1.81
N ILE A 81 -5.38 -2.42 2.49
CA ILE A 81 -5.35 -3.82 2.95
C ILE A 81 -6.48 -4.11 3.93
N MET A 82 -6.68 -3.24 4.92
CA MET A 82 -7.77 -3.42 5.90
C MET A 82 -9.15 -3.39 5.21
N ALA A 83 -9.34 -2.51 4.23
CA ALA A 83 -10.58 -2.46 3.46
C ALA A 83 -10.80 -3.74 2.64
N ALA A 84 -9.77 -4.22 1.95
CA ALA A 84 -9.82 -5.46 1.17
C ALA A 84 -10.17 -6.69 2.02
N ARG A 85 -9.55 -6.83 3.20
CA ARG A 85 -9.81 -7.94 4.13
C ARG A 85 -11.19 -7.87 4.80
N ARG A 86 -11.80 -6.69 4.91
CA ARG A 86 -13.10 -6.51 5.57
C ARG A 86 -14.28 -6.73 4.63
N SER A 87 -14.24 -6.15 3.44
CA SER A 87 -15.24 -6.31 2.39
C SER A 87 -14.80 -5.60 1.12
N ARG A 88 -14.98 -6.22 -0.05
CA ARG A 88 -14.78 -5.57 -1.35
C ARG A 88 -15.51 -4.23 -1.46
N ALA A 89 -16.71 -4.11 -0.88
CA ALA A 89 -17.48 -2.86 -0.89
C ALA A 89 -16.78 -1.71 -0.15
N ASP A 90 -16.04 -2.00 0.92
CA ASP A 90 -15.26 -0.99 1.65
C ASP A 90 -14.02 -0.58 0.87
N LEU A 91 -13.41 -1.53 0.14
CA LEU A 91 -12.31 -1.27 -0.78
C LEU A 91 -12.74 -0.33 -1.91
N TYR A 92 -13.88 -0.61 -2.57
CA TYR A 92 -14.44 0.28 -3.60
C TYR A 92 -14.80 1.67 -3.07
N ARG A 93 -15.37 1.75 -1.86
CA ARG A 93 -15.66 3.04 -1.22
C ARG A 93 -14.39 3.85 -0.95
N LEU A 94 -13.30 3.19 -0.52
CA LEU A 94 -12.00 3.84 -0.34
C LEU A 94 -11.46 4.41 -1.66
N PHE A 95 -11.75 3.74 -2.77
CA PHE A 95 -11.30 4.13 -4.12
C PHE A 95 -12.22 5.12 -4.83
N ASN A 96 -13.37 5.45 -4.23
CA ASN A 96 -14.41 6.30 -4.82
C ASN A 96 -14.93 5.75 -6.17
N GLU A 97 -14.77 4.45 -6.40
CA GLU A 97 -15.34 3.71 -7.52
C GLU A 97 -16.69 3.18 -7.07
N GLN A 98 -17.80 3.64 -7.67
CA GLN A 98 -19.09 3.02 -7.42
C GLN A 98 -19.08 1.61 -8.03
N ALA A 99 -19.37 0.60 -7.20
CA ALA A 99 -19.54 -0.79 -7.59
C ALA A 99 -20.78 -1.00 -8.47
#